data_AF-A0A2T1EFR4-F1
#
_entry.id   AF-A0A2T1EFR4-F1
#
_cell.length_a   1.000
_cell.length_b   1.000
_cell.length_c   1.000
_cell.angle_alpha   90.00
_cell.angle_beta   90.00
_cell.angle_gamma   90.00
#
_symmetry.space_group_name_H-M   'P 1'
#
loop_
_entity.id
_entity.type
_entity.pdbx_description
1 polymer ?
#
loop_
_entity_poly.entity_id
_entity_poly.type
_entity_poly.pdbx_seq_one_letter_code
_entity_poly.pdbx_strand_id
1 'polypeptide(L)'
;MDLKQIAKDTAKTLQSYLTYQAVRVVLAQLNETDPPLGFWLHHFSSREKIQDGEAYIQALFQEKQALALRILTVREHLAQEVTDFLPEMICTGIAEANMEHRRQQLERLTQLNVSSSSLTQTPTVTESQPDSQSS
;
A
#
# COMPACT_ATOMS: atom_id res chain seq x y z
N MET A 1 -25.06 -2.55 0.72
CA MET A 1 -23.66 -2.98 0.72
C MET A 1 -23.62 -4.39 1.28
N ASP A 2 -23.20 -5.38 0.49
CA ASP A 2 -23.08 -6.75 0.98
C ASP A 2 -21.74 -6.92 1.72
N LEU A 3 -21.74 -6.59 3.01
CA LEU A 3 -20.55 -6.68 3.88
C LEU A 3 -19.99 -8.10 3.93
N LYS A 4 -20.86 -9.12 3.79
CA LYS A 4 -20.46 -10.53 3.81
C LYS A 4 -19.69 -10.88 2.54
N GLN A 5 -20.13 -10.39 1.39
CA GLN A 5 -19.41 -10.63 0.14
C GLN A 5 -18.06 -9.90 0.14
N ILE A 6 -18.01 -8.65 0.60
CA ILE A 6 -16.76 -7.90 0.73
C ILE A 6 -15.78 -8.62 1.66
N ALA A 7 -16.23 -9.10 2.82
CA ALA A 7 -15.37 -9.86 3.74
C ALA A 7 -14.78 -11.13 3.09
N LYS A 8 -15.58 -11.85 2.28
CA LYS A 8 -15.09 -13.03 1.55
C LYS A 8 -14.04 -12.67 0.51
N ASP A 9 -14.25 -11.60 -0.26
CA ASP A 9 -13.32 -11.19 -1.30
C ASP A 9 -12.01 -10.63 -0.70
N THR A 10 -12.10 -9.92 0.42
CA THR A 10 -10.95 -9.51 1.22
C THR A 10 -10.16 -10.72 1.74
N ALA A 11 -10.85 -11.74 2.27
CA ALA A 11 -10.20 -12.96 2.74
C ALA A 11 -9.45 -13.69 1.61
N LYS A 12 -10.04 -13.81 0.42
CA LYS A 12 -9.37 -14.40 -0.76
C LYS A 12 -8.14 -13.60 -1.19
N THR A 13 -8.23 -12.27 -1.16
CA THR A 13 -7.11 -11.38 -1.48
C THR A 13 -5.97 -11.60 -0.48
N LEU A 14 -6.30 -11.69 0.81
CA LEU A 14 -5.31 -11.95 1.86
C LEU A 14 -4.68 -13.35 1.73
N GLN A 15 -5.46 -14.39 1.41
CA GLN A 15 -4.94 -15.74 1.16
C GLN A 15 -3.94 -15.78 0.00
N SER A 16 -4.24 -15.06 -1.10
CA SER A 16 -3.32 -14.96 -2.24
C SER A 16 -2.04 -14.20 -1.86
N TYR A 17 -2.18 -13.11 -1.09
CA TYR A 17 -1.03 -12.36 -0.60
C TYR A 17 -0.17 -13.14 0.39
N LEU A 18 -0.76 -13.94 1.29
CA LEU A 18 -0.01 -14.82 2.19
C LEU A 18 0.69 -15.95 1.42
N THR A 19 0.09 -16.44 0.33
CA THR A 19 0.75 -17.39 -0.58
C THR A 19 1.99 -16.75 -1.22
N TYR A 20 1.90 -15.50 -1.68
CA TYR A 20 3.06 -14.75 -2.16
C TYR A 20 4.16 -14.61 -1.08
N GLN A 21 3.79 -14.24 0.15
CA GLN A 21 4.76 -14.12 1.23
C GLN A 21 5.42 -15.46 1.56
N ALA A 22 4.66 -16.56 1.56
CA ALA A 22 5.20 -17.89 1.74
C ALA A 22 6.22 -18.26 0.65
N VAL A 23 5.95 -17.94 -0.62
CA VAL A 23 6.92 -18.12 -1.72
C VAL A 23 8.22 -17.35 -1.43
N ARG A 24 8.13 -16.10 -0.97
CA ARG A 24 9.32 -15.31 -0.64
C ARG A 24 10.14 -15.89 0.50
N VAL A 25 9.46 -16.38 1.55
CA VAL A 25 10.12 -17.05 2.69
C VAL A 25 10.83 -18.31 2.21
N VAL A 26 10.16 -19.16 1.44
CA VAL A 26 10.75 -20.39 0.89
C VAL A 26 11.92 -20.06 -0.04
N LEU A 27 11.79 -19.03 -0.89
CA LEU A 27 12.85 -18.59 -1.79
C LEU A 27 14.09 -18.12 -1.01
N ALA A 28 13.91 -17.34 0.05
CA ALA A 28 15.03 -16.91 0.91
C ALA A 28 15.76 -18.11 1.53
N GLN A 29 15.00 -19.07 2.08
CA GLN A 29 15.57 -20.30 2.64
C GLN A 29 16.31 -21.13 1.57
N LEU A 30 15.78 -21.21 0.35
CA LEU A 30 16.43 -21.94 -0.76
C LEU A 30 17.70 -21.23 -1.23
N ASN A 31 17.75 -19.91 -1.26
CA ASN A 31 18.96 -19.19 -1.63
C ASN A 31 20.14 -19.50 -0.69
N GLU A 32 19.86 -19.90 0.55
CA GLU A 32 20.87 -20.32 1.53
C GLU A 32 21.15 -21.83 1.49
N THR A 33 20.15 -22.67 1.22
CA THR A 33 20.24 -24.14 1.38
C THR A 33 20.36 -24.91 0.07
N ASP A 34 19.77 -24.40 -1.02
CA ASP A 34 19.77 -24.99 -2.37
C ASP A 34 19.62 -23.87 -3.43
N PRO A 35 20.69 -23.11 -3.71
CA PRO A 35 20.64 -21.94 -4.61
C PRO A 35 20.13 -22.25 -6.03
N PRO A 36 20.48 -23.39 -6.66
CA PRO A 36 19.90 -23.76 -7.96
C PRO A 36 18.37 -23.88 -7.94
N LEU A 37 17.81 -24.49 -6.88
CA LEU A 37 16.36 -24.60 -6.74
C LEU A 37 15.72 -23.24 -6.43
N GLY A 38 16.39 -22.39 -5.66
CA GLY A 38 16.00 -20.99 -5.44
C GLY A 38 15.91 -20.21 -6.77
N PHE A 39 16.94 -20.30 -7.62
CA PHE A 39 16.92 -19.67 -8.95
C PHE A 39 15.76 -20.18 -9.81
N TRP A 40 15.49 -21.48 -9.80
CA TRP A 40 14.38 -22.07 -10.52
C TRP A 40 13.03 -21.53 -10.01
N LEU A 41 12.81 -21.49 -8.69
CA LEU A 41 11.56 -20.99 -8.10
C LEU A 41 11.34 -19.50 -8.41
N HIS A 42 12.41 -18.70 -8.37
CA HIS A 42 12.36 -17.30 -8.76
C HIS A 42 11.94 -17.15 -10.24
N HIS A 43 12.53 -17.96 -11.13
CA HIS A 43 12.16 -17.93 -12.55
C HIS A 43 10.72 -18.39 -12.77
N PHE A 44 10.28 -19.47 -12.13
CA PHE A 44 8.88 -19.93 -12.22
C PHE A 44 7.91 -18.79 -11.81
N SER A 45 8.20 -18.15 -10.69
CA SER A 45 7.37 -17.08 -10.11
C SER A 45 7.41 -15.75 -10.87
N SER A 46 8.39 -15.54 -11.77
CA SER A 46 8.40 -14.37 -12.66
C SER A 46 7.56 -14.57 -13.92
N ARG A 47 7.31 -15.82 -14.31
CA ARG A 47 6.44 -16.18 -15.45
C ARG A 47 4.99 -16.28 -15.01
N GLU A 48 4.74 -16.96 -13.89
CA GLU A 48 3.40 -17.19 -13.36
C GLU A 48 2.92 -16.01 -12.52
N LYS A 49 1.71 -15.50 -12.80
CA LYS A 49 1.13 -14.40 -12.03
C LYS A 49 0.63 -14.92 -10.69
N ILE A 50 1.32 -14.55 -9.61
CA ILE A 50 0.91 -14.80 -8.22
C ILE A 50 -0.38 -14.07 -7.78
N GLN A 51 -1.03 -13.31 -8.67
CA GLN A 51 -2.27 -12.59 -8.37
C GLN A 51 -3.38 -13.51 -7.87
N ASP A 52 -3.44 -14.75 -8.36
CA ASP A 52 -4.26 -15.82 -7.80
C ASP A 52 -3.34 -16.88 -7.16
N GLY A 53 -3.35 -16.91 -5.83
CA GLY A 53 -2.50 -17.82 -5.07
C GLY A 53 -2.85 -19.29 -5.31
N GLU A 54 -4.11 -19.63 -5.55
CA GLU A 54 -4.51 -21.03 -5.77
C GLU A 54 -4.12 -21.50 -7.16
N ALA A 55 -4.32 -20.66 -8.19
CA ALA A 55 -3.85 -20.97 -9.55
C ALA A 55 -2.32 -21.15 -9.60
N TYR A 56 -1.58 -20.28 -8.90
CA TYR A 56 -0.13 -20.40 -8.78
C TYR A 56 0.30 -21.75 -8.15
N ILE A 57 -0.34 -22.15 -7.05
CA ILE A 57 -0.04 -23.43 -6.40
C ILE A 57 -0.35 -24.62 -7.31
N GLN A 58 -1.48 -24.57 -8.04
CA GLN A 58 -1.83 -25.61 -9.01
C GLN A 58 -0.80 -25.73 -10.13
N ALA A 59 -0.33 -24.62 -10.69
CA ALA A 59 0.75 -24.62 -11.67
C ALA A 59 2.05 -25.20 -11.08
N LEU A 60 2.39 -24.80 -9.85
CA LEU A 60 3.60 -25.29 -9.19
C LEU A 60 3.54 -26.79 -8.89
N PHE A 61 2.37 -27.34 -8.57
CA PHE A 61 2.18 -28.78 -8.40
C PHE A 61 2.50 -29.57 -9.68
N GLN A 62 2.25 -28.99 -10.86
CA GLN A 62 2.54 -29.65 -12.13
C GLN A 62 4.04 -29.77 -12.40
N GLU A 63 4.85 -28.82 -11.91
CA GLU A 63 6.29 -28.80 -12.15
C GLU A 63 7.13 -29.35 -10.98
N LYS A 64 6.82 -28.95 -9.75
CA LYS A 64 7.60 -29.26 -8.53
C LYS A 64 6.70 -29.46 -7.31
N GLN A 65 6.08 -30.64 -7.21
CA GLN A 65 5.16 -31.01 -6.12
C GLN A 65 5.72 -30.77 -4.71
N ALA A 66 6.99 -31.11 -4.46
CA ALA A 66 7.61 -30.92 -3.15
C ALA A 66 7.70 -29.43 -2.74
N LEU A 67 7.95 -28.52 -3.70
CA LEU A 67 7.95 -27.09 -3.43
C LEU A 67 6.54 -26.57 -3.16
N ALA A 68 5.54 -27.03 -3.92
CA ALA A 68 4.15 -26.68 -3.68
C ALA A 68 3.71 -27.06 -2.25
N LEU A 69 4.00 -28.30 -1.82
CA LEU A 69 3.72 -28.75 -0.45
C LEU A 69 4.42 -27.90 0.61
N ARG A 70 5.70 -27.55 0.39
CA ARG A 70 6.43 -26.67 1.32
C ARG A 70 5.75 -25.30 1.44
N ILE A 71 5.32 -24.71 0.32
CA ILE A 71 4.63 -23.42 0.34
C ILE A 71 3.26 -23.53 1.02
N LEU A 72 2.52 -24.63 0.84
CA LEU A 72 1.27 -24.88 1.56
C LEU A 72 1.47 -24.86 3.08
N THR A 73 2.50 -25.53 3.59
CA THR A 73 2.81 -25.52 5.03
C THR A 73 3.21 -24.13 5.51
N VAL A 74 4.07 -23.43 4.76
CA VAL A 74 4.54 -22.09 5.16
C VAL A 74 3.40 -21.08 5.13
N ARG A 75 2.51 -21.09 4.13
CA ARG A 75 1.39 -20.13 4.06
C ARG A 75 0.36 -20.35 5.17
N GLU A 76 0.14 -21.61 5.56
CA GLU A 76 -0.75 -21.95 6.67
C GLU A 76 -0.18 -21.43 7.99
N HIS A 77 1.12 -21.68 8.24
CA HIS A 77 1.80 -21.16 9.41
C HIS A 77 1.78 -19.63 9.46
N LEU A 78 2.10 -18.96 8.34
CA LEU A 78 2.02 -17.49 8.26
C LEU A 78 0.61 -16.98 8.58
N ALA A 79 -0.44 -17.63 8.07
CA ALA A 79 -1.81 -17.24 8.37
C ALA A 79 -2.11 -17.36 9.87
N GLN A 80 -1.71 -18.45 10.52
CA GLN A 80 -1.91 -18.64 11.97
C GLN A 80 -1.18 -17.57 12.78
N GLU A 81 0.05 -17.23 12.41
CA GLU A 81 0.87 -16.28 13.17
C GLU A 81 0.46 -14.82 12.96
N VAL A 82 -0.04 -14.42 11.79
CA VAL A 82 -0.27 -12.99 11.50
C VAL A 82 -1.71 -12.53 11.67
N THR A 83 -2.69 -13.44 11.54
CA THR A 83 -4.10 -13.03 11.35
C THR A 83 -4.69 -12.34 12.58
N ASP A 84 -4.26 -12.71 13.79
CA ASP A 84 -4.76 -12.12 15.04
C ASP A 84 -4.39 -10.63 15.18
N PHE A 85 -3.32 -10.18 14.52
CA PHE A 85 -2.86 -8.79 14.56
C PHE A 85 -3.54 -7.90 13.51
N LEU A 86 -4.03 -8.49 12.41
CA LEU A 86 -4.53 -7.74 11.26
C LEU A 86 -5.74 -6.83 11.55
N PRO A 87 -6.76 -7.22 12.35
CA PRO A 87 -7.91 -6.36 12.58
C PRO A 87 -7.53 -5.00 13.16
N GLU A 88 -6.71 -5.01 14.22
CA GLU A 88 -6.25 -3.80 14.89
C GLU A 88 -5.34 -2.97 13.96
N MET A 89 -4.36 -3.60 13.32
CA MET A 89 -3.44 -2.92 12.39
C MET A 89 -4.16 -2.25 11.22
N ILE A 90 -5.20 -2.90 10.67
CA ILE A 90 -5.99 -2.34 9.57
C ILE A 90 -6.81 -1.14 10.05
N CYS A 91 -7.50 -1.28 11.19
CA CYS A 91 -8.39 -0.22 11.69
C CYS A 91 -7.60 1.03 12.10
N THR A 92 -6.54 0.84 12.89
CA THR A 92 -5.66 1.94 13.33
C THR A 92 -4.93 2.57 12.16
N GLY A 93 -4.34 1.76 11.26
CA GLY A 93 -3.63 2.25 10.09
C GLY A 93 -4.51 3.08 9.15
N ILE A 94 -5.76 2.66 8.93
CA ILE A 94 -6.73 3.45 8.13
C ILE A 94 -7.10 4.75 8.86
N ALA A 95 -7.30 4.71 10.18
CA ALA A 95 -7.63 5.90 10.96
C ALA A 95 -6.51 6.95 10.91
N GLU A 96 -5.27 6.52 11.10
CA GLU A 96 -4.07 7.36 11.02
C GLU A 96 -3.88 7.94 9.62
N ALA A 97 -3.93 7.10 8.58
CA ALA A 97 -3.79 7.55 7.19
C ALA A 97 -4.88 8.58 6.82
N ASN A 98 -6.12 8.35 7.25
CA ASN A 98 -7.21 9.30 7.02
C ASN A 98 -6.98 10.63 7.73
N MET A 99 -6.48 10.62 8.96
CA MET A 99 -6.15 11.84 9.71
C MET A 99 -5.04 12.63 8.99
N GLU A 100 -4.01 11.94 8.52
CA GLU A 100 -2.90 12.54 7.80
C GLU A 100 -3.36 13.16 6.46
N HIS A 101 -4.18 12.45 5.69
CA HIS A 101 -4.76 13.02 4.47
C HIS A 101 -5.59 14.27 4.75
N ARG A 102 -6.40 14.27 5.82
CA ARG A 102 -7.19 15.46 6.21
C ARG A 102 -6.30 16.63 6.60
N ARG A 103 -5.22 16.39 7.36
CA ARG A 103 -4.22 17.40 7.74
C ARG A 103 -3.58 18.03 6.49
N GLN A 104 -3.09 17.20 5.57
CA GLN A 104 -2.47 17.65 4.32
C GLN A 104 -3.43 18.48 3.46
N GLN A 105 -4.70 18.07 3.36
CA GLN A 105 -5.70 18.84 2.61
C GLN A 105 -5.96 20.20 3.24
N LEU A 106 -6.05 20.26 4.58
CA LEU A 106 -6.24 21.52 5.29
C LEU A 106 -5.05 22.48 5.05
N GLU A 107 -3.82 21.97 5.08
CA GLU A 107 -2.61 22.76 4.78
C GLU A 107 -2.60 23.32 3.36
N ARG A 108 -3.01 22.52 2.37
CA ARG A 108 -3.12 23.00 0.99
C ARG A 108 -4.17 24.10 0.85
N LEU A 109 -5.33 23.94 1.49
CA LEU A 109 -6.40 24.93 1.45
C LEU A 109 -5.99 26.25 2.14
N THR A 110 -5.30 26.18 3.27
CA THR A 110 -4.83 27.39 3.98
C THR A 110 -3.71 28.10 3.22
N GLN A 111 -2.78 27.37 2.61
CA GLN A 111 -1.74 27.97 1.75
C GLN A 111 -2.35 28.69 0.54
N LEU A 112 -3.33 28.09 -0.13
CA LEU A 112 -4.07 28.71 -1.23
C LEU A 112 -4.78 30.00 -0.79
N ASN A 113 -5.40 29.98 0.40
CA ASN A 113 -6.10 31.16 0.95
C ASN A 113 -5.13 32.29 1.35
N VAL A 114 -3.94 31.97 1.86
CA VAL A 114 -2.89 32.96 2.16
C VAL A 114 -2.36 33.58 0.86
N SER A 115 -2.13 32.79 -0.20
CA SER A 115 -1.73 33.30 -1.50
C SER A 115 -2.78 34.21 -2.15
N SER A 116 -4.08 33.87 -2.03
CA SER A 116 -5.15 34.74 -2.53
C SER A 116 -5.32 36.03 -1.71
N SER A 117 -5.13 35.97 -0.38
CA SER A 117 -5.23 37.16 0.48
C SER A 117 -4.04 38.12 0.33
N SER A 118 -2.92 37.65 -0.23
CA SER A 118 -1.72 38.46 -0.52
C SER A 118 -1.87 39.34 -1.77
N LEU A 119 -2.85 39.04 -2.64
CA LEU A 119 -3.09 39.76 -3.89
C LEU A 119 -4.03 40.99 -3.74
N THR A 120 -4.54 41.26 -2.53
CA THR A 120 -5.54 42.32 -2.29
C THR A 120 -4.99 43.56 -1.56
N GLN A 121 -3.67 43.77 -1.54
CA GLN A 121 -3.10 45.04 -1.06
C GLN A 121 -2.53 45.86 -2.22
N THR A 122 -3.40 46.67 -2.84
CA THR A 122 -3.10 48.07 -3.21
C THR A 122 -4.42 48.75 -3.59
N PRO A 123 -4.69 49.92 -3.02
CA PRO A 123 -4.86 51.07 -3.89
C PRO A 123 -3.83 52.13 -3.54
N THR A 124 -2.99 52.40 -4.54
CA THR A 124 -2.20 53.61 -4.73
C THR A 124 -3.13 54.82 -4.58
N VAL A 125 -3.01 55.58 -3.50
CA VAL A 125 -3.53 56.96 -3.45
C VAL A 125 -2.40 57.86 -3.95
N THR A 126 -2.42 58.12 -5.25
CA THR A 126 -1.72 59.24 -5.87
C THR A 126 -2.74 60.35 -6.07
N GLU A 127 -2.72 61.37 -5.20
CA GLU A 127 -3.34 62.67 -5.48
C GLU A 127 -2.61 63.73 -4.64
N SER A 128 -1.56 64.32 -5.21
CA SER A 128 -1.60 65.66 -5.82
C SER A 128 -1.53 66.78 -4.78
N GLN A 129 -0.29 67.25 -4.56
CA GLN A 129 0.04 68.52 -3.91
C GLN A 129 -0.56 69.67 -4.74
N PRO A 130 -1.08 70.73 -4.11
CA PRO A 130 -0.98 72.06 -4.69
C PRO A 130 -0.19 72.99 -3.77
N ASP A 131 0.83 73.60 -4.35
CA ASP A 131 1.36 74.90 -3.94
C ASP A 131 0.22 75.91 -3.78
N SER A 132 0.25 76.71 -2.70
CA SER A 132 -0.21 78.10 -2.69
C SER A 132 0.25 78.84 -1.43
N GLN A 133 0.63 80.08 -1.64
CA GLN A 133 1.42 80.99 -0.82
C GLN A 133 0.60 81.75 0.25
N SER A 134 1.34 82.43 1.14
CA SER A 134 1.00 83.68 1.87
C SER A 134 0.02 83.52 3.05
N SER A 135 0.27 84.04 4.26
CA SER A 135 0.95 85.28 4.70
C SER A 135 1.57 85.11 6.09
#